data_AF-X1GBL9-F1
#
_entry.id   AF-X1GBL9-F1
#
_cell.length_a   1.000
_cell.length_b   1.000
_cell.length_c   1.000
_cell.angle_alpha   90.00
_cell.angle_beta   90.00
_cell.angle_gamma   90.00
#
_symmetry.space_group_name_H-M   'P 1'
#
loop_
_entity.id
_entity.type
_entity.pdbx_description
1 polymer ?
#
loop_
_entity_poly.entity_id
_entity_poly.type
_entity_poly.pdbx_seq_one_letter_code
_entity_poly.pdbx_strand_id
1 'polypeptide(L)'
;GILTQNSEHLAERHFNAVGWSSKDIPVVVKEFGEAKWNLLPTRDMVKLAKELIQENPDVGAIVLECSVIPPHARAIQEATGLPVFDITTAIKLVHAAVDPPDYY
;
A
#
# COMPACT_ATOMS: atom_id res chain seq x y z
N GLY A 1 -4.57 6.29 -0.42
CA GLY A 1 -5.27 5.25 0.36
C GLY A 1 -4.30 4.17 0.79
N ILE A 2 -4.60 3.47 1.88
CA ILE A 2 -3.78 2.40 2.45
C ILE A 2 -4.59 1.11 2.46
N LEU A 3 -4.02 0.04 1.91
CA LEU A 3 -4.57 -1.31 2.04
C LEU A 3 -3.82 -2.04 3.16
N THR A 4 -4.57 -2.55 4.14
CA THR A 4 -4.03 -3.25 5.32
C THR A 4 -4.86 -4.49 5.67
N GLN A 5 -4.27 -5.40 6.43
CA GLN A 5 -4.98 -6.57 6.95
C GLN A 5 -5.93 -6.21 8.08
N ASN A 6 -5.56 -5.22 8.91
CA ASN A 6 -6.35 -4.81 10.06
C ASN A 6 -6.20 -3.30 10.28
N SER A 7 -7.31 -2.59 10.08
CA SER A 7 -7.37 -1.14 10.19
C SER A 7 -7.31 -0.61 11.62
N GLU A 8 -7.69 -1.41 12.62
CA GLU A 8 -7.64 -1.02 14.05
C GLU A 8 -6.20 -0.84 14.55
N HIS A 9 -5.25 -1.54 13.94
CA HIS A 9 -3.83 -1.42 14.25
C HIS A 9 -3.15 -0.25 13.52
N LEU A 10 -3.84 0.45 12.63
CA LEU A 10 -3.28 1.60 11.90
C LEU A 10 -4.05 2.89 12.24
N ALA A 11 -3.70 3.45 13.39
CA ALA A 11 -4.23 4.72 13.88
C ALA A 11 -3.23 5.88 13.77
N GLU A 12 -3.74 7.10 13.99
CA GLU A 12 -3.00 8.38 13.99
C GLU A 12 -1.67 8.35 14.79
N ARG A 13 -1.61 7.60 15.90
CA ARG A 13 -0.37 7.44 16.68
C ARG A 13 0.80 6.87 15.86
N HIS A 14 0.53 5.99 14.91
CA HIS A 14 1.58 5.35 14.09
C HIS A 14 2.06 6.29 12.99
N PHE A 15 1.16 7.08 12.40
CA PHE A 15 1.52 8.13 11.46
C PHE A 15 2.43 9.15 12.15
N ASN A 16 2.01 9.65 13.32
CA ASN A 16 2.79 10.62 14.10
C ASN A 16 4.16 10.06 14.50
N ALA A 17 4.25 8.77 14.85
CA ALA A 17 5.51 8.11 15.20
C ALA A 17 6.52 8.10 14.06
N VAL A 18 6.07 8.20 12.80
CA VAL A 18 6.94 8.27 11.61
C VAL A 18 6.95 9.67 10.97
N GLY A 19 6.51 10.70 11.71
CA GLY A 19 6.73 12.10 11.37
C GLY A 19 5.67 12.75 10.45
N TRP A 20 4.48 12.15 10.31
CA TRP A 20 3.37 12.78 9.56
C TRP A 20 2.00 12.53 10.22
N SER A 21 0.97 13.23 9.79
CA SER A 21 -0.39 13.11 10.35
C SER A 21 -1.44 12.96 9.25
N SER A 22 -2.52 12.21 9.53
CA SER A 22 -3.68 12.16 8.62
C SER A 22 -4.41 13.50 8.48
N LYS A 23 -4.12 14.47 9.38
CA LYS A 23 -4.63 15.84 9.31
C LYS A 23 -3.94 16.68 8.23
N ASP A 24 -2.68 16.36 7.92
CA ASP A 24 -1.88 17.06 6.93
C ASP A 24 -1.93 16.36 5.57
N ILE A 25 -1.94 15.02 5.59
CA ILE A 25 -2.02 14.17 4.40
C ILE A 25 -3.29 13.32 4.53
N PRO A 26 -4.39 13.69 3.86
CA PRO A 26 -5.64 12.93 3.93
C PRO A 26 -5.44 11.49 3.51
N VAL A 27 -5.90 10.57 4.35
CA VAL A 27 -5.72 9.13 4.13
C VAL A 27 -7.02 8.39 4.38
N VAL A 28 -7.28 7.42 3.50
CA VAL A 28 -8.35 6.44 3.66
C VAL A 28 -7.69 5.08 3.81
N VAL A 29 -8.02 4.37 4.88
CA VAL A 29 -7.53 3.02 5.17
C VAL A 29 -8.64 2.04 4.83
N LYS A 30 -8.33 1.00 4.05
CA LYS A 30 -9.29 -0.05 3.70
C LYS A 30 -8.72 -1.42 4.01
N GLU A 31 -9.52 -2.19 4.72
CA GLU A 31 -9.15 -3.50 5.23
C GLU A 31 -9.52 -4.60 4.24
N PHE A 32 -8.64 -5.60 4.07
CA PHE A 32 -8.94 -6.78 3.26
C PHE A 32 -9.39 -8.01 4.07
N GLY A 33 -9.34 -7.93 5.40
CA GLY A 33 -9.79 -8.96 6.33
C GLY A 33 -8.78 -10.08 6.58
N GLU A 34 -9.20 -11.11 7.31
CA GLU A 34 -8.37 -12.27 7.59
C GLU A 34 -8.12 -13.08 6.31
N ALA A 35 -6.85 -13.16 5.90
CA ALA A 35 -6.40 -14.06 4.85
C ALA A 35 -5.26 -14.93 5.37
N LYS A 36 -5.21 -16.18 4.91
CA LYS A 36 -3.97 -16.95 5.02
C LYS A 36 -2.94 -16.27 4.13
N TRP A 37 -1.76 -16.01 4.70
CA TRP A 37 -0.63 -15.31 4.05
C TRP A 37 -0.25 -15.86 2.66
N ASN A 38 -0.58 -17.12 2.37
CA ASN A 38 -0.29 -17.79 1.09
C ASN A 38 -1.50 -17.95 0.14
N LEU A 39 -2.68 -17.45 0.49
CA LEU A 39 -3.92 -17.67 -0.27
C LEU A 39 -4.67 -16.39 -0.65
N LEU A 40 -4.00 -15.24 -0.65
CA LEU A 40 -4.63 -13.98 -1.04
C LEU A 40 -4.80 -13.90 -2.57
N PRO A 41 -6.02 -13.93 -3.13
CA PRO A 41 -6.18 -13.93 -4.58
C PRO A 41 -5.96 -12.51 -5.13
N THR A 42 -5.15 -12.38 -6.19
CA THR A 42 -4.90 -11.07 -6.84
C THR A 42 -6.19 -10.36 -7.25
N ARG A 43 -7.20 -11.12 -7.71
CA ARG A 43 -8.52 -10.59 -8.06
C ARG A 43 -9.17 -9.83 -6.90
N ASP A 44 -9.05 -10.32 -5.69
CA ASP A 44 -9.72 -9.74 -4.52
C ASP A 44 -9.00 -8.46 -4.09
N MET A 45 -7.67 -8.41 -4.19
CA MET A 45 -6.90 -7.19 -3.95
C MET A 45 -7.17 -6.12 -5.01
N VAL A 46 -7.29 -6.51 -6.28
CA VAL A 46 -7.70 -5.60 -7.35
C VAL A 46 -9.11 -5.07 -7.11
N LYS A 47 -10.05 -5.94 -6.73
CA LYS A 47 -11.43 -5.54 -6.41
C LYS A 47 -11.43 -4.53 -5.26
N LEU A 48 -10.73 -4.82 -4.17
CA LEU A 48 -10.64 -3.94 -3.01
C LEU A 48 -10.05 -2.57 -3.35
N ALA A 49 -8.98 -2.55 -4.16
CA ALA A 49 -8.36 -1.31 -4.62
C ALA A 49 -9.31 -0.49 -5.50
N LYS A 50 -10.09 -1.14 -6.38
CA LYS A 50 -11.13 -0.48 -7.18
C LYS A 50 -12.24 0.11 -6.32
N GLU A 51 -12.70 -0.63 -5.32
CA GLU A 51 -13.72 -0.15 -4.38
C GLU A 51 -13.20 1.04 -3.57
N LEU A 52 -11.94 1.00 -3.10
CA LEU A 52 -11.30 2.12 -2.42
C LEU A 52 -11.36 3.41 -3.24
N ILE A 53 -10.97 3.36 -4.53
CA ILE A 53 -10.95 4.55 -5.39
C ILE A 53 -12.34 4.98 -5.86
N GLN A 54 -13.27 4.03 -6.00
CA GLN A 54 -14.65 4.34 -6.36
C GLN A 54 -15.37 5.10 -5.23
N GLU A 55 -15.14 4.69 -3.98
CA GLU A 55 -15.69 5.33 -2.79
C GLU A 55 -14.97 6.66 -2.48
N ASN A 56 -13.72 6.81 -2.92
CA ASN A 56 -12.86 7.96 -2.59
C ASN A 56 -12.12 8.45 -3.85
N PRO A 57 -12.80 9.18 -4.76
CA PRO A 57 -12.23 9.58 -6.05
C PRO A 57 -10.98 10.47 -5.98
N ASP A 58 -10.78 11.17 -4.86
CA ASP A 58 -9.62 12.06 -4.64
C ASP A 58 -8.34 11.31 -4.26
N VAL A 59 -8.38 9.98 -4.12
CA VAL A 59 -7.20 9.17 -3.82
C VAL A 59 -6.23 9.20 -5.00
N GLY A 60 -5.09 9.85 -4.81
CA GLY A 60 -4.03 9.97 -5.84
C GLY A 60 -2.95 8.87 -5.82
N ALA A 61 -2.88 8.04 -4.78
CA ALA A 61 -1.89 6.97 -4.65
C ALA A 61 -2.36 5.86 -3.68
N ILE A 62 -1.78 4.67 -3.80
CA ILE A 62 -2.07 3.50 -2.96
C ILE A 62 -0.81 3.04 -2.25
N VAL A 63 -0.89 2.80 -0.94
CA VAL A 63 0.16 2.17 -0.13
C VAL A 63 -0.32 0.77 0.28
N LEU A 64 0.53 -0.23 0.07
CA LEU A 64 0.34 -1.61 0.51
C LEU A 64 1.10 -1.80 1.82
N GLU A 65 0.38 -1.75 2.94
CA GLU A 65 1.01 -1.75 4.26
C GLU A 65 1.46 -3.16 4.69
N CYS A 66 0.63 -4.19 4.46
CA CYS A 66 0.98 -5.55 4.86
C CYS A 66 1.93 -6.22 3.87
N SER A 67 2.95 -6.94 4.36
CA SER A 67 4.01 -7.59 3.56
C SER A 67 3.53 -8.73 2.64
N VAL A 68 2.27 -9.17 2.77
CA VAL A 68 1.68 -10.20 1.90
C VAL A 68 1.02 -9.62 0.64
N ILE A 69 0.76 -8.30 0.61
CA ILE A 69 0.10 -7.64 -0.52
C ILE A 69 1.04 -7.25 -1.69
N PRO A 70 2.35 -6.95 -1.51
CA PRO A 70 3.26 -6.55 -2.60
C PRO A 70 3.23 -7.42 -3.87
N PRO A 71 3.06 -8.76 -3.81
CA PRO A 71 2.90 -9.58 -5.01
C PRO A 71 1.75 -9.14 -5.95
N HIS A 72 0.77 -8.40 -5.44
CA HIS A 72 -0.38 -7.90 -6.20
C HIS A 72 -0.19 -6.45 -6.69
N ALA A 73 0.90 -5.77 -6.33
CA ALA A 73 1.11 -4.34 -6.61
C ALA A 73 0.97 -3.98 -8.09
N ARG A 74 1.53 -4.82 -8.98
CA ARG A 74 1.44 -4.60 -10.43
C ARG A 74 0.00 -4.66 -10.95
N ALA A 75 -0.75 -5.68 -10.54
CA ALA A 75 -2.15 -5.84 -10.95
C ALA A 75 -3.03 -4.71 -10.41
N ILE A 76 -2.78 -4.27 -9.17
CA ILE A 76 -3.47 -3.12 -8.56
C ILE A 76 -3.17 -1.84 -9.36
N GLN A 77 -1.91 -1.58 -9.69
CA GLN A 77 -1.50 -0.41 -10.48
C GLN A 77 -2.19 -0.42 -11.85
N GLU A 78 -2.14 -1.54 -12.57
CA GLU A 78 -2.79 -1.66 -13.89
C GLU A 78 -4.31 -1.44 -13.82
N ALA A 79 -4.94 -1.92 -12.75
CA ALA A 79 -6.38 -1.84 -12.57
C ALA A 79 -6.90 -0.47 -12.11
N THR A 80 -6.06 0.31 -11.44
CA THR A 80 -6.42 1.60 -10.84
C THR A 80 -5.83 2.79 -11.58
N GLY A 81 -4.74 2.60 -12.34
CA GLY A 81 -3.97 3.67 -12.96
C GLY A 81 -3.19 4.54 -11.98
N LEU A 82 -3.19 4.19 -10.68
CA LEU A 82 -2.54 4.98 -9.63
C LEU A 82 -1.14 4.46 -9.29
N PRO A 83 -0.24 5.33 -8.80
CA PRO A 83 1.00 4.90 -8.14
C PRO A 83 0.70 3.95 -6.98
N VAL A 84 1.45 2.85 -6.91
CA VAL A 84 1.37 1.86 -5.84
C VAL A 84 2.73 1.77 -5.15
N PHE A 85 2.74 1.95 -3.83
CA PHE A 85 3.92 1.90 -2.98
C PHE A 85 3.83 0.73 -2.03
N ASP A 86 4.94 0.06 -1.78
CA ASP A 86 5.01 -1.12 -0.91
C ASP A 86 6.38 -1.23 -0.25
N ILE A 87 6.47 -2.03 0.82
CA ILE A 87 7.71 -2.19 1.60
C ILE A 87 8.87 -2.78 0.78
N THR A 88 8.59 -3.64 -0.21
CA THR A 88 9.63 -4.26 -1.04
C THR A 88 10.26 -3.22 -1.96
N THR A 89 9.44 -2.36 -2.56
CA THR A 89 9.92 -1.24 -3.38
C THR A 89 10.69 -0.22 -2.55
N ALA A 90 10.23 0.08 -1.32
CA ALA A 90 10.97 0.95 -0.40
C ALA A 90 12.33 0.37 0.01
N ILE A 91 12.40 -0.93 0.31
CA ILE A 91 13.66 -1.61 0.62
C ILE A 91 14.63 -1.53 -0.57
N LYS A 92 14.16 -1.72 -1.80
CA LYS A 92 15.00 -1.58 -3.00
C LYS A 92 15.60 -0.17 -3.13
N LEU A 93 14.82 0.86 -2.82
CA LEU A 93 15.31 2.24 -2.80
C LEU A 93 16.41 2.41 -1.75
N VAL A 94 16.21 1.93 -0.52
CA VAL A 94 17.20 2.01 0.56
C VAL A 94 18.46 1.21 0.20
N HIS A 95 18.31 0.01 -0.35
CA HIS A 95 19.41 -0.83 -0.79
C HIS A 95 20.27 -0.12 -1.84
N ALA A 96 19.66 0.42 -2.89
CA ALA A 96 20.39 1.14 -3.94
C ALA A 96 21.09 2.42 -3.43
N ALA A 97 20.65 2.98 -2.31
CA ALA A 97 21.30 4.14 -1.70
C ALA A 97 22.58 3.79 -0.92
N VAL A 98 22.67 2.56 -0.39
CA VAL A 98 23.84 2.09 0.40
C VAL A 98 24.76 1.16 -0.37
N ASP A 99 24.24 0.50 -1.41
CA ASP A 99 24.94 -0.35 -2.35
C ASP A 99 24.47 -0.02 -3.78
N PRO A 100 25.01 1.05 -4.37
CA PRO A 100 24.60 1.50 -5.70
C PRO A 100 24.91 0.42 -6.75
N PRO A 101 23.96 0.12 -7.66
CA PRO A 101 24.24 -0.82 -8.74
C PRO A 101 25.32 -0.25 -9.66
N ASP A 102 26.13 -1.14 -10.24
CA ASP A 102 26.97 -0.74 -11.36
C ASP A 102 26.06 -0.43 -12.57
N TYR A 103 26.26 0.74 -13.17
CA TYR A 103 25.42 1.24 -14.26
C TYR A 103 26.01 0.95 -15.64
N TYR A 104 27.27 0.49 -15.71
CA TYR A 104 28.03 0.33 -16.94
C TYR A 104 28.66 -1.05 -17.09
#